data_AF-A0A2S4HBY8-F1
#
_entry.id   AF-A0A2S4HBY8-F1
#
_cell.length_a   1.000
_cell.length_b   1.000
_cell.length_c   1.000
_cell.angle_alpha   90.00
_cell.angle_beta   90.00
_cell.angle_gamma   90.00
#
_symmetry.space_group_name_H-M   'P 1'
#
loop_
_entity.id
_entity.type
_entity.pdbx_description
1 polymer ?
#
loop_
_entity_poly.entity_id
_entity_poly.type
_entity_poly.pdbx_seq_one_letter_code
_entity_poly.pdbx_strand_id
1 'polypeptide(L)'
;MPLSARLKQGTSAEHSRLDKRIMKLSPFADRQRFSRFVRMQVRLHAVTENLYNSSELQSLLPSLAKGDRLAKVLADSQDLGVSEVELAQDIFAAKAVPKASKLGALGWVYTQEGSSMGGAILFKIAKEKLGLSEEFGARHLAGHAEGRARYWRKVTGDLDAIQLDDIQMQEVIAGAIDAFNFVYQSVDELYKDLDSKAAC
;
A
#
# COMPACT_ATOMS: atom_id res chain seq x y z
N MET A 1 6.41 3.25 25.01
CA MET A 1 5.72 2.42 24.00
C MET A 1 6.55 2.42 22.74
N PRO A 2 6.83 1.26 22.12
CA PRO A 2 7.55 1.19 20.84
C PRO A 2 6.84 1.97 19.73
N LEU A 3 7.59 2.44 18.74
CA LEU A 3 7.08 3.25 17.62
C LEU A 3 6.01 2.50 16.82
N SER A 4 6.22 1.22 16.53
CA SER A 4 5.28 0.35 15.81
C SER A 4 3.92 0.24 16.51
N ALA A 5 3.91 0.19 17.84
CA ALA A 5 2.68 0.16 18.63
C ALA A 5 1.96 1.51 18.61
N ARG A 6 2.70 2.63 18.68
CA ARG A 6 2.13 3.98 18.54
C ARG A 6 1.56 4.21 17.15
N LEU A 7 2.24 3.77 16.10
CA LEU A 7 1.76 3.82 14.72
C LEU A 7 0.46 3.04 14.57
N LYS A 8 0.42 1.79 15.05
CA LYS A 8 -0.80 0.98 15.01
C LYS A 8 -1.97 1.65 15.74
N GLN A 9 -1.72 2.25 16.90
CA GLN A 9 -2.75 2.99 17.65
C GLN A 9 -3.20 4.24 16.87
N GLY A 10 -2.24 5.04 16.42
CA GLY A 10 -2.45 6.33 15.76
C GLY A 10 -3.11 6.24 14.38
N THR A 11 -3.01 5.10 13.69
CA THR A 11 -3.61 4.90 12.35
C THR A 11 -4.81 3.94 12.36
N SER A 12 -5.29 3.53 13.54
CA SER A 12 -6.33 2.50 13.65
C SER A 12 -7.67 2.93 13.06
N ALA A 13 -8.02 4.22 13.19
CA ALA A 13 -9.25 4.77 12.64
C ALA A 13 -9.22 4.83 11.10
N GLU A 14 -8.11 5.30 10.54
CA GLU A 14 -7.86 5.44 9.11
C GLU A 14 -7.83 4.07 8.43
N HIS A 15 -7.13 3.10 9.03
CA HIS A 15 -7.13 1.71 8.57
C HIS A 15 -8.55 1.14 8.54
N SER A 16 -9.31 1.30 9.64
CA SER A 16 -10.69 0.79 9.73
C SER A 16 -11.62 1.46 8.72
N ARG A 17 -11.44 2.77 8.47
CA ARG A 17 -12.19 3.53 7.47
C ARG A 17 -11.89 3.02 6.06
N LEU A 18 -10.61 2.83 5.74
CA LEU A 18 -10.16 2.33 4.45
C LEU A 18 -10.66 0.90 4.18
N ASP A 19 -10.51 -0.01 5.15
CA ASP A 19 -10.95 -1.40 5.02
C ASP A 19 -12.46 -1.50 4.73
N LYS A 20 -13.29 -0.79 5.52
CA LYS A 20 -14.73 -0.71 5.28
C LYS A 20 -15.07 -0.18 3.89
N ARG A 21 -14.35 0.84 3.42
CA ARG A 21 -14.58 1.43 2.10
C ARG A 21 -14.23 0.45 0.98
N ILE A 22 -13.07 -0.20 1.05
CA ILE A 22 -12.65 -1.21 0.08
C ILE A 22 -13.66 -2.37 0.06
N MET A 23 -14.08 -2.88 1.21
CA MET A 23 -15.06 -3.98 1.27
C MET A 23 -16.40 -3.59 0.65
N LYS A 24 -16.90 -2.36 0.89
CA LYS A 24 -18.14 -1.86 0.29
C LYS A 24 -18.08 -1.83 -1.25
N LEU A 25 -16.92 -1.54 -1.81
CA LEU A 25 -16.70 -1.46 -3.26
C LEU A 25 -16.60 -2.82 -3.96
N SER A 26 -16.54 -3.91 -3.18
CA SER A 26 -16.51 -5.29 -3.68
C SER A 26 -15.45 -5.52 -4.77
N PRO A 27 -14.15 -5.23 -4.50
CA PRO A 27 -13.06 -5.35 -5.48
C PRO A 27 -12.92 -6.75 -6.08
N PHE A 28 -13.41 -7.79 -5.40
CA PHE A 28 -13.31 -9.18 -5.83
C PHE A 28 -14.59 -9.71 -6.51
N ALA A 29 -15.55 -8.84 -6.85
CA ALA A 29 -16.75 -9.26 -7.57
C ALA A 29 -16.46 -9.65 -9.02
N ASP A 30 -15.51 -8.97 -9.67
CA ASP A 30 -15.05 -9.26 -11.03
C ASP A 30 -13.64 -8.68 -11.26
N ARG A 31 -13.02 -9.02 -12.40
CA ARG A 31 -11.68 -8.54 -12.76
C ARG A 31 -11.63 -7.04 -13.08
N GLN A 32 -12.74 -6.42 -13.49
CA GLN A 32 -12.80 -4.98 -13.77
C GLN A 32 -12.74 -4.16 -12.49
N ARG A 33 -13.47 -4.58 -11.45
CA ARG A 33 -13.37 -4.01 -10.11
C ARG A 33 -12.00 -4.28 -9.52
N PHE A 34 -11.48 -5.50 -9.66
CA PHE A 34 -10.15 -5.82 -9.15
C PHE A 34 -9.05 -4.98 -9.82
N SER A 35 -9.15 -4.68 -11.11
CA SER A 35 -8.18 -3.80 -11.77
C SER A 35 -8.16 -2.39 -11.17
N ARG A 36 -9.30 -1.86 -10.68
CA ARG A 36 -9.32 -0.60 -9.92
C ARG A 36 -8.59 -0.70 -8.58
N PHE A 37 -8.71 -1.84 -7.89
CA PHE A 37 -7.92 -2.11 -6.68
C PHE A 37 -6.41 -2.16 -7.00
N VAL A 38 -6.02 -2.83 -8.10
CA VAL A 38 -4.62 -2.87 -8.54
C VAL A 38 -4.10 -1.48 -8.94
N ARG A 39 -4.90 -0.66 -9.64
CA ARG A 39 -4.55 0.73 -9.96
C ARG A 39 -4.32 1.60 -8.71
N MET A 40 -5.09 1.41 -7.64
CA MET A 40 -4.81 2.06 -6.36
C MET A 40 -3.46 1.63 -5.79
N GLN A 41 -3.13 0.33 -5.88
CA GLN A 41 -1.83 -0.18 -5.47
C GLN A 41 -0.70 0.42 -6.34
N VAL A 42 -0.89 0.60 -7.66
CA VAL A 42 0.08 1.30 -8.53
C VAL A 42 0.42 2.67 -7.95
N ARG A 43 -0.60 3.46 -7.57
CA ARG A 43 -0.40 4.80 -7.00
C ARG A 43 0.44 4.75 -5.73
N LEU A 44 0.08 3.90 -4.76
CA LEU A 44 0.79 3.79 -3.49
C LEU A 44 2.24 3.30 -3.66
N HIS A 45 2.45 2.29 -4.51
CA HIS A 45 3.78 1.78 -4.82
C HIS A 45 4.64 2.83 -5.54
N ALA A 46 4.05 3.65 -6.42
CA ALA A 46 4.77 4.70 -7.13
C ALA A 46 5.19 5.86 -6.21
N VAL A 47 4.35 6.25 -5.24
CA VAL A 47 4.74 7.26 -4.23
C VAL A 47 5.94 6.78 -3.42
N THR A 48 5.95 5.50 -3.06
CA THR A 48 6.94 4.93 -2.14
C THR A 48 8.19 4.36 -2.81
N GLU A 49 8.21 4.21 -4.13
CA GLU A 49 9.30 3.56 -4.88
C GLU A 49 10.69 4.09 -4.53
N ASN A 50 10.84 5.42 -4.52
CA ASN A 50 12.11 6.06 -4.21
C ASN A 50 12.51 5.93 -2.73
N LEU A 51 11.55 5.71 -1.83
CA LEU A 51 11.81 5.52 -0.41
C LEU A 51 12.56 4.21 -0.18
N TYR A 52 12.18 3.14 -0.89
CA TYR A 52 12.84 1.84 -0.80
C TYR A 52 14.29 1.84 -1.30
N ASN A 53 14.63 2.78 -2.19
CA ASN A 53 15.97 2.92 -2.75
C ASN A 53 16.81 4.00 -2.06
N SER A 54 16.24 4.74 -1.09
CA SER A 54 16.95 5.77 -0.34
C SER A 54 18.01 5.16 0.57
N SER A 55 19.26 5.59 0.42
CA SER A 55 20.37 5.17 1.29
C SER A 55 20.11 5.52 2.76
N GLU A 56 19.46 6.64 3.00
CA GLU A 56 19.12 7.11 4.35
C GLU A 56 18.08 6.19 5.02
N LEU A 57 17.02 5.80 4.29
CA LEU A 57 16.03 4.87 4.83
C LEU A 57 16.58 3.46 4.97
N GLN A 58 17.45 3.03 4.06
CA GLN A 58 18.13 1.74 4.15
C GLN A 58 19.08 1.66 5.37
N SER A 59 19.66 2.79 5.78
CA SER A 59 20.45 2.88 7.02
C SER A 59 19.57 2.77 8.27
N LEU A 60 18.40 3.41 8.26
CA LEU A 60 17.45 3.36 9.38
C LEU A 60 16.69 2.04 9.47
N LEU A 61 16.43 1.39 8.34
CA LEU A 61 15.64 0.16 8.21
C LEU A 61 16.45 -0.91 7.46
N PRO A 62 17.50 -1.50 8.07
CA PRO A 62 18.37 -2.47 7.39
C PRO A 62 17.66 -3.72 6.87
N SER A 63 16.51 -4.07 7.47
CA SER A 63 15.67 -5.20 7.07
C SER A 63 14.71 -4.87 5.93
N LEU A 64 14.61 -3.61 5.51
CA LEU A 64 13.71 -3.17 4.46
C LEU A 64 14.15 -3.75 3.12
N ALA A 65 13.40 -4.73 2.62
CA ALA A 65 13.74 -5.37 1.36
C ALA A 65 13.76 -4.34 0.24
N LYS A 66 14.85 -4.33 -0.55
CA LYS A 66 14.85 -3.68 -1.86
C LYS A 66 14.12 -4.59 -2.83
N GLY A 67 13.41 -4.02 -3.80
CA GLY A 67 12.70 -4.86 -4.75
C GLY A 67 11.86 -4.11 -5.76
N ASP A 68 11.44 -4.88 -6.74
CA ASP A 68 10.63 -4.54 -7.91
C ASP A 68 9.14 -4.41 -7.58
N ARG A 69 8.80 -3.84 -6.41
CA ARG A 69 7.42 -3.79 -5.92
C ARG A 69 6.49 -3.05 -6.90
N LEU A 70 6.95 -1.92 -7.44
CA LEU A 70 6.21 -1.18 -8.46
C LEU A 70 6.08 -2.00 -9.76
N ALA A 71 7.16 -2.64 -10.19
CA ALA A 71 7.14 -3.46 -11.41
C ALA A 71 6.12 -4.61 -11.32
N LYS A 72 5.99 -5.25 -10.15
CA LYS A 72 4.98 -6.31 -9.92
C LYS A 72 3.55 -5.81 -10.10
N VAL A 73 3.20 -4.67 -9.51
CA VAL A 73 1.83 -4.13 -9.62
C VAL A 73 1.56 -3.54 -11.02
N LEU A 74 2.58 -3.06 -11.72
CA LEU A 74 2.46 -2.69 -13.14
C LEU A 74 2.21 -3.92 -14.03
N ALA A 75 2.93 -5.03 -13.81
CA ALA A 75 2.69 -6.28 -14.53
C ALA A 75 1.28 -6.84 -14.24
N ASP A 76 0.81 -6.74 -12.99
CA ASP A 76 -0.56 -7.13 -12.64
C ASP A 76 -1.61 -6.27 -13.37
N SER A 77 -1.32 -4.98 -13.55
CA SER A 77 -2.20 -4.07 -14.29
C SER A 77 -2.27 -4.43 -15.77
N GLN A 78 -1.16 -4.85 -16.38
CA GLN A 78 -1.12 -5.31 -17.77
C GLN A 78 -1.93 -6.60 -17.96
N ASP A 79 -1.79 -7.58 -17.07
CA ASP A 79 -2.58 -8.82 -17.10
C ASP A 79 -4.09 -8.57 -16.99
N LEU A 80 -4.46 -7.51 -16.29
CA LEU A 80 -5.85 -7.09 -16.10
C LEU A 80 -6.35 -6.12 -17.18
N GLY A 81 -5.54 -5.85 -18.21
CA GLY A 81 -5.92 -5.01 -19.35
C GLY A 81 -6.07 -3.53 -19.02
N VAL A 82 -5.41 -3.03 -17.97
CA VAL A 82 -5.35 -1.59 -17.69
C VAL A 82 -4.55 -0.90 -18.79
N SER A 83 -5.11 0.15 -19.38
CA SER A 83 -4.48 0.85 -20.50
C SER A 83 -3.26 1.67 -20.06
N GLU A 84 -2.35 1.94 -20.99
CA GLU A 84 -1.20 2.81 -20.76
C GLU A 84 -1.61 4.23 -20.32
N VAL A 85 -2.74 4.73 -20.86
CA VAL A 85 -3.29 6.04 -20.48
C VAL A 85 -3.74 6.04 -19.02
N GLU A 86 -4.42 4.99 -18.57
CA GLU A 86 -4.83 4.84 -17.17
C GLU A 86 -3.62 4.73 -16.24
N LEU A 87 -2.60 3.95 -16.63
CA LEU A 87 -1.36 3.85 -15.87
C LEU A 87 -0.63 5.20 -15.79
N ALA A 88 -0.56 5.95 -16.88
CA ALA A 88 0.06 7.28 -16.89
C ALA A 88 -0.65 8.24 -15.94
N GLN A 89 -1.99 8.18 -15.85
CA GLN A 89 -2.77 8.95 -14.89
C GLN A 89 -2.47 8.56 -13.44
N ASP A 90 -2.33 7.26 -13.15
CA ASP A 90 -2.04 6.79 -11.80
C ASP A 90 -0.62 7.18 -11.36
N ILE A 91 0.37 7.08 -12.26
CA ILE A 91 1.73 7.56 -12.01
C ILE A 91 1.75 9.09 -11.83
N PHE A 92 0.95 9.83 -12.58
CA PHE A 92 0.82 11.28 -12.41
C PHE A 92 0.23 11.62 -11.03
N ALA A 93 -0.85 10.94 -10.62
CA ALA A 93 -1.45 11.13 -9.30
C ALA A 93 -0.44 10.84 -8.17
N ALA A 94 0.37 9.79 -8.30
CA ALA A 94 1.44 9.49 -7.34
C ALA A 94 2.52 10.59 -7.28
N LYS A 95 2.93 11.15 -8.43
CA LYS A 95 3.93 12.23 -8.49
C LYS A 95 3.43 13.56 -7.95
N ALA A 96 2.12 13.76 -7.90
CA ALA A 96 1.52 14.96 -7.32
C ALA A 96 1.55 14.98 -5.79
N VAL A 97 1.84 13.84 -5.15
CA VAL A 97 1.98 13.77 -3.68
C VAL A 97 3.23 14.56 -3.26
N PRO A 98 3.10 15.54 -2.35
CA PRO A 98 4.25 16.25 -1.81
C PRO A 98 5.26 15.28 -1.20
N LYS A 99 6.55 15.56 -1.41
CA LYS A 99 7.61 14.72 -0.85
C LYS A 99 7.51 14.77 0.69
N ALA A 100 7.31 13.61 1.30
CA ALA A 100 7.28 13.50 2.74
C ALA A 100 8.62 13.96 3.35
N SER A 101 8.56 14.48 4.58
CA SER A 101 9.77 14.65 5.39
C SER A 101 10.43 13.29 5.63
N LYS A 102 11.67 13.30 6.12
CA LYS A 102 12.39 12.07 6.47
C LYS A 102 11.60 11.21 7.45
N LEU A 103 11.02 11.82 8.49
CA LEU A 103 10.23 11.10 9.49
C LEU A 103 8.88 10.67 8.93
N GLY A 104 8.20 11.53 8.16
CA GLY A 104 6.96 11.16 7.48
C GLY A 104 7.14 9.97 6.54
N ALA A 105 8.28 9.87 5.85
CA ALA A 105 8.61 8.75 4.99
C ALA A 105 8.66 7.40 5.71
N LEU A 106 9.07 7.36 6.99
CA LEU A 106 9.00 6.16 7.81
C LEU A 106 7.54 5.71 8.02
N GLY A 107 6.63 6.66 8.17
CA GLY A 107 5.19 6.40 8.27
C GLY A 107 4.61 5.84 6.96
N TRP A 108 5.02 6.39 5.82
CA TRP A 108 4.65 5.85 4.50
C TRP A 108 5.14 4.41 4.30
N VAL A 109 6.39 4.11 4.68
CA VAL A 109 6.95 2.76 4.63
C VAL A 109 6.19 1.82 5.57
N TYR A 110 5.88 2.25 6.79
CA TYR A 110 5.08 1.46 7.74
C TYR A 110 3.70 1.10 7.15
N THR A 111 2.99 2.06 6.57
CA THR A 111 1.66 1.83 5.98
C THR A 111 1.75 0.87 4.79
N GLN A 112 2.72 1.08 3.90
CA GLN A 112 2.93 0.23 2.73
C GLN A 112 3.28 -1.21 3.12
N GLU A 113 4.23 -1.41 4.03
CA GLU A 113 4.62 -2.76 4.47
C GLU A 113 3.54 -3.44 5.31
N GLY A 114 2.81 -2.67 6.14
CA GLY A 114 1.69 -3.16 6.93
C GLY A 114 0.54 -3.69 6.06
N SER A 115 0.31 -3.10 4.89
CA SER A 115 -0.73 -3.55 3.94
C SER A 115 -0.56 -5.01 3.50
N SER A 116 0.69 -5.50 3.46
CA SER A 116 1.01 -6.88 3.07
C SER A 116 0.49 -7.93 4.06
N MET A 117 0.27 -7.56 5.33
CA MET A 117 -0.20 -8.49 6.36
C MET A 117 -1.65 -8.95 6.12
N GLY A 118 -2.53 -8.03 5.71
CA GLY A 118 -3.90 -8.36 5.28
C GLY A 118 -3.95 -9.02 3.91
N GLY A 119 -2.91 -8.84 3.09
CA GLY A 119 -2.83 -9.32 1.71
C GLY A 119 -2.95 -10.83 1.54
N ALA A 120 -2.72 -11.65 2.58
CA ALA A 120 -2.88 -13.11 2.49
C ALA A 120 -4.32 -13.54 2.18
N ILE A 121 -5.29 -12.91 2.86
CA ILE A 121 -6.72 -13.20 2.64
C ILE A 121 -7.14 -12.70 1.27
N LEU A 122 -6.72 -11.49 0.90
CA LEU A 122 -7.00 -10.89 -0.39
C LEU A 122 -6.44 -11.73 -1.54
N PHE A 123 -5.22 -12.25 -1.40
CA PHE A 123 -4.59 -13.13 -2.38
C PHE A 123 -5.37 -14.42 -2.59
N LYS A 124 -5.80 -15.06 -1.48
CA LYS A 124 -6.63 -16.26 -1.54
C LYS A 124 -7.94 -15.98 -2.29
N ILE A 125 -8.63 -14.88 -1.97
CA ILE A 125 -9.88 -14.50 -2.62
C ILE A 125 -9.66 -14.21 -4.11
N ALA A 126 -8.60 -13.48 -4.48
CA ALA A 126 -8.25 -13.21 -5.88
C ALA A 126 -8.02 -14.51 -6.66
N LYS A 127 -7.32 -15.48 -6.07
CA LYS A 127 -7.09 -16.79 -6.67
C LYS A 127 -8.38 -17.58 -6.87
N GLU A 128 -9.18 -17.69 -5.83
CA GLU A 128 -10.40 -18.51 -5.83
C GLU A 128 -11.53 -17.91 -6.69
N LYS A 129 -11.73 -16.59 -6.65
CA LYS A 129 -12.85 -15.93 -7.33
C LYS A 129 -12.52 -15.42 -8.72
N LEU A 130 -11.28 -15.00 -8.95
CA LEU A 130 -10.89 -14.30 -10.18
C LEU A 130 -9.87 -15.11 -11.01
N GLY A 131 -9.40 -16.25 -10.52
CA GLY A 131 -8.40 -17.07 -11.21
C GLY A 131 -7.06 -16.35 -11.39
N LEU A 132 -6.68 -15.50 -10.43
CA LEU A 132 -5.41 -14.77 -10.42
C LEU A 132 -4.35 -15.52 -9.60
N SER A 133 -3.07 -15.25 -9.84
CA SER A 133 -1.97 -15.91 -9.15
C SER A 133 -0.78 -14.99 -8.93
N GLU A 134 0.22 -15.52 -8.25
CA GLU A 134 1.54 -14.93 -8.05
C GLU A 134 2.35 -14.80 -9.35
N GLU A 135 1.82 -15.25 -10.48
CA GLU A 135 2.37 -15.11 -11.83
C GLU A 135 1.39 -14.44 -12.81
N PHE A 136 0.15 -14.13 -12.40
CA PHE A 136 -0.85 -13.50 -13.26
C PHE A 136 -1.83 -12.63 -12.47
N GLY A 137 -1.77 -11.31 -12.66
CA GLY A 137 -2.70 -10.33 -12.12
C GLY A 137 -2.70 -10.13 -10.60
N ALA A 138 -1.94 -10.90 -9.80
CA ALA A 138 -1.87 -10.76 -8.35
C ALA A 138 -0.46 -10.96 -7.77
N ARG A 139 0.60 -10.69 -8.55
CA ARG A 139 2.01 -10.74 -8.11
C ARG A 139 2.27 -9.86 -6.90
N HIS A 140 1.69 -8.66 -6.85
CA HIS A 140 1.89 -7.71 -5.74
C HIS A 140 1.29 -8.22 -4.42
N LEU A 141 0.30 -9.12 -4.49
CA LEU A 141 -0.30 -9.74 -3.31
C LEU A 141 0.49 -10.96 -2.82
N ALA A 142 1.47 -11.47 -3.58
CA ALA A 142 2.28 -12.60 -3.14
C ALA A 142 3.02 -12.27 -1.83
N GLY A 143 3.16 -13.27 -0.96
CA GLY A 143 3.85 -13.09 0.32
C GLY A 143 5.35 -12.91 0.13
N HIS A 144 6.00 -12.22 1.07
CA HIS A 144 7.46 -12.18 1.11
C HIS A 144 8.05 -13.61 1.21
N ALA A 145 9.19 -13.87 0.55
CA ALA A 145 9.83 -15.19 0.52
C ALA A 145 10.17 -15.71 1.93
N GLU A 146 10.60 -14.82 2.82
CA GLU A 146 10.84 -15.15 4.23
C GLU A 146 9.55 -15.35 5.04
N GLY A 147 8.37 -15.19 4.46
CA GLY A 147 7.06 -15.22 5.13
C GLY A 147 6.65 -13.87 5.70
N ARG A 148 5.39 -13.47 5.47
CA ARG A 148 4.83 -12.14 5.82
C ARG A 148 5.11 -11.73 7.27
N ALA A 149 4.73 -12.59 8.23
CA ALA A 149 4.85 -12.27 9.65
C ALA A 149 6.30 -12.13 10.12
N ARG A 150 7.23 -12.93 9.55
CA ARG A 150 8.66 -12.83 9.91
C ARG A 150 9.25 -11.55 9.34
N TYR A 151 8.99 -11.26 8.07
CA TYR A 151 9.46 -10.05 7.42
C TYR A 151 8.90 -8.78 8.09
N TRP A 152 7.59 -8.75 8.37
CA TRP A 152 6.96 -7.62 9.07
C TRP A 152 7.58 -7.36 10.44
N ARG A 153 7.85 -8.41 11.23
CA ARG A 153 8.51 -8.28 12.53
C ARG A 153 9.90 -7.67 12.44
N LYS A 154 10.67 -7.96 11.38
CA LYS A 154 11.97 -7.33 11.17
C LYS A 154 11.83 -5.84 10.89
N VAL A 155 10.95 -5.45 9.95
CA VAL A 155 10.71 -4.04 9.61
C VAL A 155 10.22 -3.23 10.82
N THR A 156 9.27 -3.76 11.59
CA THR A 156 8.83 -3.08 12.82
C THR A 156 9.89 -3.05 13.91
N GLY A 157 10.75 -4.08 13.98
CA GLY A 157 11.89 -4.11 14.89
C GLY A 157 12.90 -3.02 14.58
N ASP A 158 13.19 -2.77 13.30
CA ASP A 158 14.05 -1.67 12.88
C ASP A 158 13.42 -0.31 13.23
N LEU A 159 12.12 -0.13 12.96
CA LEU A 159 11.38 1.09 13.35
C LEU A 159 11.44 1.33 14.87
N ASP A 160 11.26 0.29 15.66
CA ASP A 160 11.28 0.37 17.13
C ASP A 160 12.67 0.66 17.70
N ALA A 161 13.74 0.40 16.94
CA ALA A 161 15.11 0.70 17.34
C ALA A 161 15.50 2.18 17.14
N ILE A 162 14.76 2.93 16.31
CA ILE A 162 15.04 4.35 16.04
C ILE A 162 14.76 5.17 17.30
N GLN A 163 15.77 5.91 17.77
CA GLN A 163 15.62 6.82 18.91
C GLN A 163 14.94 8.12 18.44
N LEU A 164 13.67 8.28 18.80
CA LEU A 164 12.85 9.46 18.50
C LEU A 164 12.28 10.03 19.80
N ASP A 165 12.16 11.35 19.86
CA ASP A 165 11.34 12.00 20.88
C ASP A 165 9.84 11.95 20.52
N ASP A 166 8.97 12.39 21.43
CA ASP A 166 7.52 12.35 21.21
C ASP A 166 7.07 13.20 20.01
N ILE A 167 7.72 14.33 19.72
CA ILE A 167 7.37 15.21 18.59
C ILE A 167 7.72 14.52 17.27
N GLN A 168 8.91 13.93 17.20
CA GLN A 168 9.36 13.17 16.05
C GLN A 168 8.49 11.94 15.81
N MET A 169 8.08 11.22 16.87
CA MET A 169 7.14 10.12 16.75
C MET A 169 5.80 10.58 16.16
N GLN A 170 5.27 11.73 16.57
CA GLN A 170 4.04 12.28 15.98
C GLN A 170 4.21 12.60 14.50
N GLU A 171 5.38 13.07 14.07
CA GLU A 171 5.65 13.32 12.65
C GLU A 171 5.65 12.02 11.82
N VAL A 172 6.19 10.92 12.37
CA VAL A 172 6.12 9.60 11.72
C VAL A 172 4.66 9.13 11.61
N ILE A 173 3.86 9.32 12.65
CA ILE A 173 2.42 8.96 12.66
C ILE A 173 1.65 9.80 11.64
N ALA A 174 1.91 11.11 11.57
CA ALA A 174 1.31 11.99 10.57
C ALA A 174 1.60 11.51 9.14
N GLY A 175 2.84 11.11 8.83
CA GLY A 175 3.17 10.53 7.53
C GLY A 175 2.42 9.22 7.23
N ALA A 176 2.19 8.38 8.24
CA ALA A 176 1.40 7.16 8.07
C ALA A 176 -0.09 7.48 7.79
N ILE A 177 -0.65 8.48 8.48
CA ILE A 177 -2.00 9.01 8.25
C ILE A 177 -2.12 9.58 6.83
N ASP A 178 -1.13 10.34 6.36
CA ASP A 178 -1.08 10.87 5.00
C ASP A 178 -1.12 9.74 3.95
N ALA A 179 -0.36 8.67 4.18
CA ALA A 179 -0.40 7.49 3.31
C ALA A 179 -1.79 6.85 3.28
N PHE A 180 -2.46 6.66 4.42
CA PHE A 180 -3.82 6.14 4.46
C PHE A 180 -4.83 7.07 3.76
N ASN A 181 -4.72 8.38 3.97
CA ASN A 181 -5.58 9.36 3.32
C ASN A 181 -5.42 9.35 1.80
N PHE A 182 -4.18 9.29 1.32
CA PHE A 182 -3.88 9.18 -0.11
C PHE A 182 -4.47 7.92 -0.73
N VAL A 183 -4.34 6.77 -0.05
CA VAL A 183 -4.92 5.51 -0.52
C VAL A 183 -6.44 5.60 -0.53
N TYR A 184 -7.05 6.15 0.52
CA TYR A 184 -8.50 6.33 0.59
C TYR A 184 -9.03 7.21 -0.56
N GLN A 185 -8.40 8.35 -0.80
CA GLN A 185 -8.76 9.24 -1.93
C GLN A 185 -8.59 8.53 -3.28
N SER A 186 -7.51 7.77 -3.45
CA SER A 186 -7.28 6.97 -4.66
C SER A 186 -8.36 5.93 -4.89
N VAL A 187 -8.81 5.24 -3.83
CA VAL A 187 -9.95 4.30 -3.90
C VAL A 187 -11.21 5.03 -4.35
N ASP A 188 -11.56 6.16 -3.72
CA ASP A 188 -12.76 6.91 -4.07
C ASP A 188 -12.74 7.39 -5.53
N GLU A 189 -11.63 7.93 -5.99
CA GLU A 189 -11.49 8.40 -7.38
C GLU A 189 -11.60 7.27 -8.40
N LEU A 190 -10.98 6.12 -8.15
CA LEU A 190 -10.91 5.00 -9.10
C LEU A 190 -12.23 4.22 -9.19
N TYR A 191 -13.08 4.32 -8.16
CA TYR A 191 -14.37 3.62 -8.10
C TYR A 191 -15.58 4.54 -8.32
N LYS A 192 -15.38 5.86 -8.44
CA LYS A 192 -16.47 6.85 -8.57
C LYS A 192 -17.54 6.47 -9.62
N ASP A 193 -17.12 5.98 -10.78
CA ASP A 193 -18.02 5.69 -11.90
C ASP A 193 -18.81 4.38 -11.71
N LEU A 194 -18.36 3.51 -10.81
CA LEU A 194 -19.05 2.26 -10.45
C LEU A 194 -20.08 2.48 -9.34
N ASP A 195 -19.84 3.44 -8.45
CA ASP A 195 -20.82 3.85 -7.43
C ASP A 195 -22.02 4.57 -8.08
N SER A 196 -21.81 5.35 -9.16
CA SER A 196 -22.91 6.03 -9.88
C SER A 196 -23.82 5.07 -10.66
N LYS A 197 -23.30 3.93 -11.14
CA LYS A 197 -24.08 2.94 -11.89
C LYS A 197 -24.86 1.96 -11.00
N ALA A 198 -24.51 1.83 -9.72
CA ALA A 198 -25.24 0.99 -8.76
C ALA A 198 -26.44 1.71 -8.13
N ALA A 199 -26.55 3.03 -8.31
CA ALA A 199 -27.64 3.87 -7.81
C ALA A 199 -28.74 4.13 -8.86
N CYS A 200 -28.65 3.50 -10.03
CA CYS A 200 -29.59 3.61 -11.14
C CYS A 200 -30.16 2.24 -11.47
#